data_AF-A0A167ISY6-F1
#
_entry.id   AF-A0A167ISY6-F1
#
_cell.length_a   1.000
_cell.length_b   1.000
_cell.length_c   1.000
_cell.angle_alpha   90.00
_cell.angle_beta   90.00
_cell.angle_gamma   90.00
#
_symmetry.space_group_name_H-M   'P 1'
#
loop_
_entity.id
_entity.type
_entity.pdbx_description
1 polymer ?
#
loop_
_entity_poly.entity_id
_entity_poly.type
_entity_poly.pdbx_seq_one_letter_code
_entity_poly.pdbx_strand_id
1 'polypeptide(L)'
;MLMFMLFAFFSMASFAQTATPEKTDTTKDIDVVKVYEQVVKEGYGTAFIYKKLANAYYFKSEYKNAKKWFEALSQEGEITDPDLKFRYAQSIKAVKANGMNYGTEVSSLEDPE
;
A
#
# COMPACT_ATOMS: atom_id res chain seq x y z
N MET A 1 13.02 58.07 -26.10
CA MET A 1 11.97 57.03 -26.23
C MET A 1 12.47 55.64 -25.76
N LEU A 2 13.29 55.54 -24.69
CA LEU A 2 13.72 54.22 -24.20
C LEU A 2 14.15 54.22 -22.71
N MET A 3 13.53 55.06 -21.86
CA MET A 3 13.90 55.13 -20.42
C MET A 3 12.70 55.31 -19.47
N PHE A 4 11.47 55.02 -19.91
CA PHE A 4 10.28 55.14 -19.04
C PHE A 4 9.42 53.88 -18.97
N MET A 5 9.88 52.77 -19.55
CA MET A 5 9.09 51.53 -19.67
C MET A 5 9.56 50.42 -18.72
N LEU A 6 10.15 50.78 -17.58
CA LEU A 6 10.69 49.83 -16.60
C LEU A 6 10.06 49.89 -15.21
N PHE A 7 8.90 50.55 -15.04
CA PHE A 7 8.31 50.75 -13.70
C PHE A 7 6.80 50.50 -13.56
N ALA A 8 6.17 49.73 -14.45
CA ALA A 8 4.73 49.48 -14.34
C ALA A 8 4.35 48.05 -14.73
N PHE A 9 4.80 47.07 -13.93
CA PHE A 9 3.99 45.86 -13.74
C PHE A 9 3.61 45.76 -12.26
N PHE A 10 2.71 46.68 -11.95
CA PHE A 10 1.90 46.75 -10.75
C PHE A 10 1.12 45.45 -10.58
N SER A 11 1.39 44.79 -9.45
CA SER A 11 0.53 43.89 -8.69
C SER A 11 -0.79 43.46 -9.36
N MET A 12 -0.85 42.18 -9.75
CA MET A 12 -2.12 41.46 -9.78
C MET A 12 -1.99 40.27 -8.82
N ALA A 13 -2.28 40.52 -7.55
CA ALA A 13 -2.52 39.46 -6.58
C ALA A 13 -3.91 38.87 -6.87
N SER A 14 -3.95 37.77 -7.63
CA SER A 14 -5.15 36.96 -7.82
C SER A 14 -5.49 36.23 -6.53
N PHE A 15 -6.40 36.77 -5.72
CA PHE A 15 -7.10 35.98 -4.71
C PHE A 15 -8.15 35.11 -5.41
N ALA A 16 -7.75 33.90 -5.83
CA ALA A 16 -8.68 32.88 -6.26
C ALA A 16 -9.31 32.22 -5.02
N GLN A 17 -10.58 32.54 -4.79
CA GLN A 17 -11.57 31.88 -3.94
C GLN A 17 -11.04 30.76 -3.03
N THR A 18 -10.94 31.01 -1.72
CA THR A 18 -10.92 29.92 -0.74
C THR A 18 -12.34 29.36 -0.64
N ALA A 19 -12.72 28.50 -1.57
CA ALA A 19 -13.77 27.53 -1.30
C ALA A 19 -13.23 26.66 -0.17
N THR A 20 -13.66 26.89 1.07
CA THR A 20 -13.56 25.86 2.10
C THR A 20 -14.36 24.69 1.55
N PRO A 21 -13.75 23.56 1.17
CA PRO A 21 -14.57 22.40 0.89
C PRO A 21 -15.26 22.11 2.23
N GLU A 22 -16.60 22.25 2.27
CA GLU A 22 -17.37 21.53 3.26
C GLU A 22 -16.83 20.10 3.21
N LYS A 23 -16.34 19.62 4.34
CA LYS A 23 -15.95 18.22 4.49
C LYS A 23 -17.24 17.42 4.40
N THR A 24 -17.73 17.20 3.20
CA THR A 24 -18.75 16.20 2.92
C THR A 24 -18.07 14.87 3.16
N ASP A 25 -18.24 14.37 4.39
CA ASP A 25 -17.78 13.07 4.87
C ASP A 25 -18.66 11.96 4.24
N THR A 26 -18.80 12.00 2.91
CA THR A 26 -19.80 11.25 2.14
C THR A 26 -19.20 10.15 1.28
N THR A 27 -17.89 9.94 1.31
CA THR A 27 -17.29 8.68 0.87
C THR A 27 -16.97 7.87 2.10
N LYS A 28 -17.99 7.22 2.68
CA LYS A 28 -17.73 5.92 3.33
C LYS A 28 -17.26 4.99 2.22
N ASP A 29 -15.98 5.09 1.86
CA ASP A 29 -15.33 4.14 0.99
C ASP A 29 -15.55 2.78 1.63
N ILE A 30 -16.42 1.99 1.01
CA ILE A 30 -16.62 0.61 1.43
C ILE A 30 -15.26 -0.04 1.27
N ASP A 31 -14.62 -0.34 2.40
CA ASP A 31 -13.33 -1.01 2.40
C ASP A 31 -13.59 -2.43 1.92
N VAL A 32 -13.51 -2.62 0.60
CA VAL A 32 -13.70 -3.90 -0.09
C VAL A 32 -12.79 -4.98 0.49
N VAL A 33 -11.66 -4.60 1.11
CA VAL A 33 -10.82 -5.52 1.87
C VAL A 33 -11.58 -6.12 3.04
N LYS A 34 -12.26 -5.31 3.86
CA LYS A 34 -13.04 -5.79 5.02
C LYS A 34 -14.17 -6.72 4.60
N VAL A 35 -14.86 -6.38 3.50
CA VAL A 35 -15.93 -7.24 2.97
C VAL A 35 -15.35 -8.60 2.56
N TYR A 36 -14.25 -8.61 1.81
CA TYR A 36 -13.62 -9.86 1.39
C TYR A 36 -13.01 -10.66 2.53
N GLU A 37 -12.46 -10.01 3.55
CA GLU A 37 -12.01 -10.70 4.77
C GLU A 37 -13.16 -11.38 5.50
N GLN A 38 -14.31 -10.71 5.60
CA GLN A 38 -15.50 -11.27 6.20
C GLN A 38 -16.00 -12.50 5.40
N VAL A 39 -16.03 -12.41 4.07
CA VAL A 39 -16.42 -13.54 3.20
C VAL A 39 -15.49 -14.75 3.39
N VAL A 40 -14.18 -14.53 3.50
CA VAL A 40 -13.23 -15.61 3.82
C VAL A 40 -13.47 -16.17 5.22
N LYS A 41 -13.73 -15.31 6.21
CA LYS A 41 -14.01 -15.73 7.59
C LYS A 41 -15.27 -16.58 7.69
N GLU A 42 -16.25 -16.33 6.84
CA GLU A 42 -17.48 -17.12 6.72
C GLU A 42 -17.27 -18.45 5.96
N GLY A 43 -16.07 -18.71 5.46
CA GLY A 43 -15.71 -19.97 4.78
C GLY A 43 -15.87 -19.93 3.26
N TYR A 44 -16.22 -18.78 2.69
CA TYR A 44 -16.47 -18.62 1.24
C TYR A 44 -15.27 -18.01 0.50
N GLY A 45 -14.06 -18.30 0.95
CA GLY A 45 -12.84 -17.87 0.27
C GLY A 45 -12.69 -18.53 -1.10
N THR A 46 -12.23 -17.76 -2.09
CA THR A 46 -11.98 -18.25 -3.45
C THR A 46 -10.69 -17.65 -3.99
N ALA A 47 -10.09 -18.26 -5.02
CA ALA A 47 -8.94 -17.71 -5.71
C ALA A 47 -9.12 -16.24 -6.12
N PHE A 48 -10.33 -15.86 -6.58
CA PHE A 48 -10.64 -14.46 -6.92
C PHE A 48 -10.51 -13.54 -5.70
N ILE A 49 -11.10 -13.94 -4.56
CA ILE A 49 -11.09 -13.16 -3.33
C ILE A 49 -9.68 -13.06 -2.77
N TYR A 50 -8.94 -14.16 -2.72
CA TYR A 50 -7.54 -14.16 -2.26
C TYR A 50 -6.65 -13.27 -3.14
N LYS A 51 -6.83 -13.29 -4.46
CA LYS A 51 -6.13 -12.37 -5.38
C LYS A 51 -6.44 -10.91 -5.09
N LYS A 52 -7.69 -10.56 -4.77
CA LYS A 52 -8.08 -9.18 -4.43
C LYS A 52 -7.48 -8.74 -3.10
N LEU A 53 -7.57 -9.58 -2.07
CA LEU A 53 -6.98 -9.33 -0.76
C LEU A 53 -5.46 -9.17 -0.83
N ALA A 54 -4.77 -10.09 -1.51
CA ALA A 54 -3.31 -10.06 -1.67
C ALA A 54 -2.84 -8.76 -2.33
N ASN A 55 -3.48 -8.34 -3.43
CA ASN A 55 -3.13 -7.09 -4.10
C ASN A 55 -3.46 -5.85 -3.27
N ALA A 56 -4.62 -5.83 -2.60
CA ALA A 56 -5.00 -4.70 -1.77
C ALA A 56 -3.97 -4.47 -0.65
N TYR A 57 -3.58 -5.53 0.05
CA TYR A 57 -2.55 -5.44 1.08
C TYR A 57 -1.15 -5.14 0.52
N TYR A 58 -0.81 -5.67 -0.67
CA TYR A 58 0.44 -5.35 -1.36
C TYR A 58 0.54 -3.85 -1.65
N PHE A 59 -0.50 -3.25 -2.23
CA PHE A 59 -0.50 -1.82 -2.55
C PHE A 59 -0.57 -0.92 -1.31
N LYS A 60 -1.10 -1.42 -0.19
CA LYS A 60 -1.00 -0.77 1.13
C LYS A 60 0.38 -0.94 1.80
N SER A 61 1.34 -1.60 1.15
CA SER A 61 2.66 -1.97 1.72
C SER A 61 2.58 -2.85 2.98
N GLU A 62 1.44 -3.50 3.21
CA GLU A 62 1.23 -4.43 4.31
C GLU A 62 1.64 -5.85 3.88
N TYR A 63 2.95 -6.01 3.65
CA TYR A 63 3.49 -7.21 3.01
C TYR A 63 3.27 -8.51 3.79
N LYS A 64 3.11 -8.45 5.11
CA LYS A 64 2.75 -9.62 5.94
C LYS A 64 1.37 -10.15 5.59
N ASN A 65 0.38 -9.26 5.47
CA ASN A 65 -0.98 -9.62 5.09
C ASN A 65 -1.03 -10.01 3.61
N ALA A 66 -0.32 -9.29 2.74
CA ALA A 66 -0.23 -9.64 1.33
C ALA A 66 0.31 -11.07 1.12
N LYS A 67 1.42 -11.41 1.79
CA LYS A 67 2.01 -12.77 1.77
C LYS A 67 1.00 -13.83 2.17
N LYS A 68 0.29 -13.64 3.30
CA LYS A 68 -0.74 -14.58 3.77
C LYS A 68 -1.78 -14.89 2.69
N TRP A 69 -2.27 -13.86 2.00
CA TRP A 69 -3.28 -14.03 0.96
C TRP A 69 -2.73 -14.59 -0.35
N PHE A 70 -1.47 -14.31 -0.69
CA PHE A 70 -0.79 -14.97 -1.80
C PHE A 70 -0.56 -16.46 -1.53
N GLU A 71 -0.24 -16.84 -0.29
CA GLU A 71 -0.14 -18.24 0.12
C GLU A 71 -1.48 -18.97 -0.03
N ALA A 72 -2.57 -18.36 0.46
CA ALA A 72 -3.91 -18.89 0.25
C ALA A 72 -4.26 -19.02 -1.25
N LEU A 73 -3.94 -18.01 -2.06
CA LEU A 73 -4.13 -18.06 -3.51
C LEU A 73 -3.34 -19.22 -4.16
N SER A 74 -2.10 -19.47 -3.70
CA SER A 74 -1.26 -20.55 -4.24
C SER A 74 -1.77 -21.95 -3.87
N GLN A 75 -2.57 -22.08 -2.81
CA GLN A 75 -3.21 -23.33 -2.42
C GLN A 75 -4.42 -23.66 -3.32
N GLU A 76 -5.08 -22.63 -3.89
CA GLU A 76 -6.18 -22.80 -4.85
C GLU A 76 -5.68 -23.21 -6.25
N GLY A 77 -4.40 -22.99 -6.56
CA GLY A 77 -3.79 -23.36 -7.83
C GLY A 77 -2.53 -22.56 -8.15
N GLU A 78 -1.89 -22.90 -9.27
CA GLU A 78 -0.68 -22.18 -9.69
C GLU A 78 -1.02 -20.73 -10.06
N ILE A 79 -0.29 -19.78 -9.46
CA ILE A 79 -0.33 -18.37 -9.85
C ILE A 79 0.39 -18.24 -11.19
N THR A 80 -0.30 -18.15 -12.32
CA THR A 80 0.36 -18.07 -13.65
C THR A 80 0.76 -16.64 -14.07
N ASP A 81 0.08 -15.64 -13.51
CA ASP A 81 0.26 -14.21 -13.77
C ASP A 81 1.64 -13.73 -13.27
N PRO A 82 2.53 -13.22 -14.16
CA PRO A 82 3.88 -12.79 -13.79
C PRO A 82 3.90 -11.64 -12.77
N ASP A 83 2.96 -10.70 -12.84
CA ASP A 83 2.88 -9.58 -11.90
C ASP A 83 2.51 -10.09 -10.51
N LEU A 84 1.58 -11.04 -10.41
CA LEU A 84 1.24 -11.68 -9.14
C LEU A 84 2.43 -12.47 -8.58
N LYS A 85 3.15 -13.24 -9.41
CA LYS A 85 4.38 -13.96 -8.99
C LYS A 85 5.40 -12.98 -8.43
N PHE A 86 5.64 -11.86 -9.12
CA PHE A 86 6.56 -10.82 -8.68
C PHE A 86 6.13 -10.21 -7.33
N ARG A 87 4.87 -9.79 -7.20
CA ARG A 87 4.34 -9.17 -5.96
C ARG A 87 4.38 -10.14 -4.78
N TYR A 88 4.14 -11.42 -5.03
CA TYR A 88 4.28 -12.45 -4.00
C TYR A 88 5.73 -12.57 -3.52
N ALA A 89 6.69 -12.69 -4.44
CA ALA A 89 8.12 -12.74 -4.10
C ALA A 89 8.59 -11.48 -3.35
N GLN A 90 8.14 -10.28 -3.77
CA GLN A 90 8.42 -9.03 -3.07
C GLN A 90 7.86 -9.02 -1.66
N SER A 91 6.64 -9.52 -1.47
CA SER A 91 5.99 -9.60 -0.15
C SER A 91 6.77 -10.54 0.80
N ILE A 92 7.23 -11.69 0.30
CA ILE A 92 8.10 -12.61 1.06
C ILE A 92 9.41 -11.92 1.44
N LYS A 93 10.07 -11.25 0.48
CA LYS A 93 11.33 -10.55 0.70
C LYS A 93 11.19 -9.47 1.78
N ALA A 94 10.14 -8.66 1.71
CA ALA A 94 9.87 -7.60 2.68
C ALA A 94 9.62 -8.15 4.09
N VAL A 95 8.83 -9.23 4.21
CA VAL A 95 8.59 -9.89 5.51
C VAL A 95 9.89 -10.47 6.08
N LYS A 96 10.73 -11.10 5.23
CA LYS A 96 12.04 -11.63 5.66
C LYS A 96 12.96 -10.51 6.13
N ALA A 97 13.04 -9.39 5.39
CA ALA A 97 13.86 -8.24 5.77
C ALA A 97 13.42 -7.64 7.12
N ASN A 98 12.11 -7.52 7.34
CA ASN A 98 11.57 -7.04 8.62
C ASN A 98 11.87 -8.00 9.79
N GLY A 99 11.90 -9.31 9.53
CA GLY A 99 12.32 -10.31 10.53
C GLY A 99 13.83 -10.33 10.78
N MET A 100 14.64 -10.00 9.77
CA MET A 100 16.11 -9.91 9.90
C MET A 100 16.56 -8.71 10.75
N ASN A 101 15.77 -7.63 10.83
CA ASN A 101 16.04 -6.51 11.75
C ASN A 101 15.99 -6.88 13.25
N TYR A 102 15.50 -8.08 13.60
CA TYR A 102 15.55 -8.60 14.98
C TYR A 102 16.62 -9.70 15.17
N GLY A 103 17.29 -10.14 14.11
CA GLY A 103 18.23 -11.27 14.12
C GLY A 103 19.71 -10.92 14.03
N THR A 104 20.06 -9.65 13.77
CA THR A 104 21.45 -9.19 13.64
C THR A 104 22.00 -8.39 14.83
N GLU A 105 21.20 -8.16 15.89
CA GLU A 105 21.70 -7.54 17.14
C GLU A 105 21.96 -8.53 18.28
N VAL A 106 21.57 -9.81 18.13
CA VAL A 106 21.67 -10.80 19.23
C VAL A 106 22.88 -11.73 19.10
N SER A 107 23.64 -11.69 17.99
CA SER A 107 24.82 -12.56 17.81
C SER A 107 26.16 -11.89 18.13
N SER A 108 26.17 -10.73 18.80
CA SER A 108 27.40 -10.02 19.21
C SER A 108 27.55 -9.86 20.72
N LEU A 109 26.78 -10.60 21.53
CA LEU A 109 26.84 -10.54 23.00
C LEU A 109 27.00 -11.89 23.69
N GLU A 110 27.42 -12.93 22.98
CA GLU A 110 27.95 -14.14 23.62
C GLU A 110 29.47 -14.13 23.44
N ASP A 111 30.12 -13.49 24.40
CA ASP A 111 31.53 -13.66 24.72
C ASP A 111 31.68 -15.05 25.38
N PRO A 112 32.40 -16.02 24.79
CA PRO A 112 32.77 -17.23 25.51
C PRO A 112 34.06 -16.97 26.31
N GLU A 113 33.96 -17.25 27.61
CA GLU A 113 35.07 -17.35 28.58
C GLU A 113 36.36 -18.00 28.03
#